data_AF-Q7Z945-F1
#
_entry.id   AF-Q7Z945-F1
#
_cell.length_a   1.000
_cell.length_b   1.000
_cell.length_c   1.000
_cell.angle_alpha   90.00
_cell.angle_beta   90.00
_cell.angle_gamma   90.00
#
_symmetry.space_group_name_H-M   'P 1'
#
loop_
_entity.id
_entity.type
_entity.pdbx_description
1 polymer ?
#
loop_
_entity_poly.entity_id
_entity_poly.type
_entity_poly.pdbx_seq_one_letter_code
_entity_poly.pdbx_strand_id
1 'polypeptide(L)'
;LEECLKIMNVLAEFEEYTVSNQSPYAQWTQQDVKRPPVAIVGAREYIFSENIGILGDLAAGKEQTFGTLSARSMAWIGGKLHYGHPDFLNALYMTTRGGVSKAQKGLHLNEDIYAGMNAFGRGSRIKHTEYYQCGKGRDLGFGTILNFQTKIGTGMGEQM
;
A
#
# COMPACT_ATOMS: atom_id res chain seq x y z
N LEU A 1 -1.55 -0.15 25.95
CA LEU A 1 -2.72 -1.03 25.70
C LEU A 1 -3.35 -0.73 24.33
N GLU A 2 -3.68 0.53 24.04
CA GLU A 2 -4.29 0.96 22.76
C GLU A 2 -3.46 0.57 21.52
N GLU A 3 -2.16 0.89 21.50
CA GLU A 3 -1.28 0.54 20.36
C GLU A 3 -1.17 -0.97 20.14
N CYS A 4 -1.17 -1.77 21.21
CA CYS A 4 -1.17 -3.23 21.10
C CYS A 4 -2.45 -3.75 20.42
N LEU A 5 -3.60 -3.13 20.71
CA LEU A 5 -4.87 -3.46 20.06
C LEU A 5 -4.86 -3.04 18.59
N LYS A 6 -4.29 -1.88 18.25
CA LYS A 6 -4.10 -1.45 16.86
C LYS A 6 -3.24 -2.43 16.08
N ILE A 7 -2.10 -2.86 16.64
CA ILE A 7 -1.22 -3.85 16.00
C ILE A 7 -1.95 -5.18 15.80
N MET A 8 -2.67 -5.67 16.82
CA MET A 8 -3.46 -6.90 16.72
C MET A 8 -4.50 -6.80 15.61
N ASN A 9 -5.23 -5.68 15.53
CA ASN A 9 -6.22 -5.45 14.48
C ASN A 9 -5.57 -5.41 13.09
N VAL A 10 -4.44 -4.72 12.93
CA VAL A 10 -3.72 -4.67 11.64
C VAL A 10 -3.26 -6.07 11.21
N LEU A 11 -2.72 -6.87 12.14
CA LEU A 11 -2.34 -8.25 11.84
C LEU A 11 -3.57 -9.11 11.48
N ALA A 12 -4.73 -8.85 12.08
CA ALA A 12 -5.97 -9.55 11.75
C ALA A 12 -6.44 -9.32 10.32
N GLU A 13 -6.11 -8.16 9.74
CA GLU A 13 -6.50 -7.82 8.38
C GLU A 13 -5.85 -8.69 7.31
N PHE A 14 -4.75 -9.38 7.64
CA PHE A 14 -4.12 -10.37 6.78
C PHE A 14 -4.90 -11.70 6.73
N GLU A 15 -5.89 -11.90 7.61
CA GLU A 15 -6.79 -13.06 7.65
C GLU A 15 -6.06 -14.40 7.91
N GLU A 16 -4.90 -14.36 8.56
CA GLU A 16 -4.06 -15.55 8.84
C GLU A 16 -4.29 -16.17 10.24
N TYR A 17 -5.13 -15.56 11.09
CA TYR A 17 -5.35 -16.05 12.46
C TYR A 17 -6.10 -17.38 12.55
N THR A 18 -7.00 -17.64 11.59
CA THR A 18 -7.74 -18.90 11.51
C THR A 18 -7.08 -19.81 10.49
N VAL A 19 -6.16 -20.64 10.98
CA VAL A 19 -5.60 -21.73 10.19
C VAL A 19 -6.60 -22.87 10.18
N SER A 20 -7.01 -23.34 9.00
CA SER A 20 -7.86 -24.53 8.89
C SER A 20 -7.16 -25.72 9.55
N ASN A 21 -7.86 -26.44 10.43
CA ASN A 21 -7.37 -27.71 11.00
C ASN A 21 -7.40 -28.87 9.98
N GLN A 22 -7.81 -28.60 8.75
CA GLN A 22 -7.92 -29.59 7.69
C GLN A 22 -6.60 -29.68 6.91
N SER A 23 -6.21 -30.90 6.55
CA SER A 23 -5.00 -31.13 5.76
C SER A 23 -5.13 -30.46 4.39
N PRO A 24 -4.14 -29.67 3.94
CA PRO A 24 -4.15 -29.05 2.61
C PRO A 24 -4.09 -30.07 1.46
N TYR A 25 -3.84 -31.35 1.77
CA TYR A 25 -3.81 -32.46 0.82
C TYR A 25 -5.10 -33.29 0.82
N ALA A 26 -6.08 -32.98 1.67
CA ALA A 26 -7.35 -33.68 1.69
C ALA A 26 -8.19 -33.31 0.45
N GLN A 27 -8.49 -34.31 -0.38
CA GLN A 27 -9.16 -34.16 -1.68
C GLN A 27 -10.58 -33.56 -1.61
N TRP A 28 -11.20 -33.55 -0.41
CA TRP A 28 -12.62 -33.27 -0.21
C TRP A 28 -12.90 -31.84 0.31
N THR A 29 -11.85 -31.07 0.62
CA THR A 29 -11.92 -29.80 1.36
C THR A 29 -11.34 -28.63 0.56
N GLN A 30 -11.74 -28.50 -0.71
CA GLN A 30 -11.38 -27.33 -1.53
C GLN A 30 -12.17 -26.06 -1.18
N GLN A 31 -13.12 -26.11 -0.24
CA GLN A 31 -13.96 -24.96 0.10
C GLN A 31 -13.23 -23.89 0.95
N ASP A 32 -12.22 -24.28 1.73
CA ASP A 32 -11.44 -23.36 2.58
C ASP A 32 -10.42 -22.51 1.79
N VAL A 33 -10.12 -22.87 0.54
CA VAL A 33 -9.16 -22.16 -0.34
C VAL A 33 -9.82 -21.00 -1.12
N LYS A 34 -11.03 -20.56 -0.72
CA LYS A 34 -11.85 -19.66 -1.56
C LYS A 34 -11.43 -18.20 -1.59
N ARG A 35 -10.61 -17.71 -0.65
CA ARG A 35 -10.27 -16.28 -0.58
C ARG A 35 -8.80 -16.06 -0.96
N PRO A 36 -8.52 -15.17 -1.93
CA PRO A 36 -7.14 -14.82 -2.25
C PRO A 36 -6.47 -14.24 -1.01
N PRO A 37 -5.21 -14.61 -0.72
CA PRO A 37 -4.49 -14.13 0.45
C PRO A 37 -4.32 -12.62 0.38
N VAL A 38 -4.21 -11.97 1.53
CA VAL A 38 -3.94 -10.54 1.62
C VAL A 38 -2.43 -10.35 1.67
N ALA A 39 -1.85 -9.70 0.65
CA ALA A 39 -0.41 -9.45 0.64
C ALA A 39 -0.05 -8.10 1.27
N ILE A 40 -0.94 -7.11 1.12
CA ILE A 40 -0.72 -5.74 1.55
C ILE A 40 -2.00 -5.20 2.18
N VAL A 41 -1.87 -4.57 3.35
CA VAL A 41 -2.95 -3.88 4.06
C VAL A 41 -2.59 -2.41 4.14
N GLY A 42 -3.37 -1.56 3.49
CA GLY A 42 -3.15 -0.12 3.59
C GLY A 42 -3.92 0.57 4.66
N ALA A 43 -3.41 1.73 5.02
CA ALA A 43 -3.99 2.64 5.98
C ALA A 43 -4.26 4.00 5.34
N ARG A 44 -4.96 4.86 6.08
CA ARG A 44 -5.06 6.28 5.75
C ARG A 44 -3.72 6.96 5.96
N GLU A 45 -3.48 7.99 5.16
CA GLU A 45 -2.33 8.87 5.31
C GLU A 45 -2.80 10.27 5.67
N TYR A 46 -2.14 10.89 6.64
CA TYR A 46 -2.30 12.29 6.96
C TYR A 46 -1.03 13.03 6.60
N ILE A 47 -1.11 13.86 5.56
CA ILE A 47 0.01 14.72 5.17
C ILE A 47 -0.06 15.98 6.01
N PHE A 48 1.01 16.25 6.74
CA PHE A 48 1.15 17.48 7.51
C PHE A 48 2.48 18.17 7.19
N SER A 49 2.48 19.48 7.35
CA SER A 49 3.62 20.34 7.07
C SER A 49 3.61 21.52 8.04
N GLU A 50 4.73 22.23 8.14
CA GLU A 50 4.76 23.53 8.82
C GLU A 50 3.98 24.58 8.00
N ASN A 51 3.80 25.79 8.50
CA ASN A 51 3.00 26.80 7.79
C ASN A 51 3.80 27.39 6.60
N ILE A 52 3.68 26.76 5.42
CA ILE A 52 4.44 27.12 4.19
C ILE A 52 3.57 27.86 3.16
N GLY A 53 2.32 28.18 3.52
CA GLY A 53 1.36 28.90 2.68
C GLY A 53 0.51 28.02 1.77
N ILE A 54 -0.36 28.66 0.98
CA ILE A 54 -1.47 28.01 0.24
C ILE A 54 -1.01 26.95 -0.77
N LEU A 55 0.18 27.09 -1.35
CA LEU A 55 0.73 26.12 -2.29
C LEU A 55 1.08 24.80 -1.58
N GLY A 56 1.61 24.89 -0.36
CA GLY A 56 1.86 23.72 0.48
C GLY A 56 0.57 23.02 0.86
N ASP A 57 -0.45 23.78 1.27
CA ASP A 57 -1.77 23.22 1.60
C ASP A 57 -2.40 22.47 0.42
N LEU A 58 -2.31 23.04 -0.79
CA LEU A 58 -2.79 22.40 -2.01
C LEU A 58 -2.00 21.11 -2.32
N ALA A 59 -0.67 21.14 -2.18
CA ALA A 59 0.16 19.96 -2.40
C ALA A 59 -0.12 18.85 -1.39
N ALA A 60 -0.30 19.19 -0.10
CA ALA A 60 -0.72 18.26 0.94
C ALA A 60 -2.09 17.64 0.63
N GLY A 61 -3.06 18.46 0.24
CA GLY A 61 -4.40 17.99 -0.16
C GLY A 61 -4.36 17.07 -1.37
N LYS A 62 -3.50 17.35 -2.36
CA LYS A 62 -3.28 16.48 -3.52
C LYS A 62 -2.76 15.10 -3.10
N GLU A 63 -1.71 15.08 -2.28
CA GLU A 63 -1.12 13.83 -1.79
C GLU A 63 -2.11 13.04 -0.93
N GLN A 64 -2.81 13.68 0.01
CA GLN A 64 -3.82 13.03 0.84
C GLN A 64 -4.96 12.41 0.00
N THR A 65 -5.42 13.13 -1.03
CA THR A 65 -6.45 12.62 -1.94
C THR A 65 -5.98 11.37 -2.68
N PHE A 66 -4.75 11.39 -3.20
CA PHE A 66 -4.17 10.24 -3.88
C PHE A 66 -3.93 9.05 -2.93
N GLY A 67 -3.29 9.29 -1.78
CA GLY A 67 -2.88 8.23 -0.85
C GLY A 67 -4.01 7.65 -0.01
N THR A 68 -5.08 8.40 0.21
CA THR A 68 -6.23 7.93 1.01
C THR A 68 -7.48 7.71 0.16
N LEU A 69 -8.00 8.76 -0.49
CA LEU A 69 -9.32 8.66 -1.15
C LEU A 69 -9.26 7.75 -2.38
N SER A 70 -8.28 7.94 -3.26
CA SER A 70 -8.12 7.09 -4.44
C SER A 70 -7.76 5.65 -4.03
N ALA A 71 -6.88 5.47 -3.05
CA ALA A 71 -6.52 4.14 -2.53
C ALA A 71 -7.75 3.39 -1.99
N ARG A 72 -8.64 4.07 -1.26
CA ARG A 72 -9.91 3.52 -0.77
C ARG A 72 -10.80 3.06 -1.93
N SER A 73 -11.04 3.95 -2.90
CA SER A 73 -11.89 3.63 -4.06
C SER A 73 -11.32 2.46 -4.88
N MET A 74 -10.01 2.46 -5.11
CA MET A 74 -9.33 1.39 -5.83
C MET A 74 -9.36 0.06 -5.05
N ALA A 75 -9.30 0.09 -3.71
CA ALA A 75 -9.39 -1.12 -2.90
C ALA A 75 -10.80 -1.73 -2.97
N TRP A 76 -11.83 -0.89 -3.01
CA TRP A 76 -13.22 -1.33 -3.14
C TRP A 76 -13.47 -2.09 -4.45
N ILE A 77 -12.91 -1.61 -5.57
CA ILE A 77 -13.03 -2.28 -6.88
C ILE A 77 -11.96 -3.38 -7.10
N GLY A 78 -11.08 -3.61 -6.13
CA GLY A 78 -10.01 -4.61 -6.22
C GLY A 78 -8.82 -4.23 -7.11
N GLY A 79 -8.68 -2.96 -7.50
CA GLY A 79 -7.60 -2.46 -8.35
C GLY A 79 -6.52 -1.66 -7.60
N LYS A 80 -6.53 -1.64 -6.26
CA LYS A 80 -5.53 -0.90 -5.47
C LYS A 80 -4.14 -1.51 -5.63
N LEU A 81 -3.17 -0.68 -6.00
CA LEU A 81 -1.75 -1.00 -5.98
C LEU A 81 -1.04 -0.28 -4.81
N HIS A 82 0.22 -0.65 -4.57
CA HIS A 82 1.11 0.03 -3.63
C HIS A 82 1.87 1.14 -4.35
N TYR A 83 1.90 2.35 -3.79
CA TYR A 83 2.51 3.55 -4.41
C TYR A 83 3.39 4.35 -3.43
N GLY A 84 4.05 3.67 -2.49
CA GLY A 84 4.89 4.34 -1.48
C GLY A 84 4.11 5.02 -0.36
N HIS A 85 2.84 4.64 -0.20
CA HIS A 85 2.02 4.97 0.96
C HIS A 85 2.39 4.07 2.14
N PRO A 86 2.11 4.48 3.39
CA PRO A 86 2.36 3.66 4.59
C PRO A 86 1.38 2.47 4.65
N ASP A 87 1.62 1.49 3.78
CA ASP A 87 0.96 0.19 3.77
C ASP A 87 1.79 -0.82 4.59
N PHE A 88 1.11 -1.79 5.20
CA PHE A 88 1.72 -2.95 5.83
C PHE A 88 1.85 -4.07 4.81
N LEU A 89 3.04 -4.70 4.75
CA LEU A 89 3.33 -5.78 3.83
C LEU A 89 3.51 -7.10 4.58
N ASN A 90 2.95 -8.18 4.05
CA ASN A 90 3.23 -9.52 4.52
C ASN A 90 4.63 -9.95 4.04
N ALA A 91 5.62 -9.86 4.94
CA ALA A 91 7.02 -10.13 4.60
C ALA A 91 7.23 -11.55 4.03
N LEU A 92 6.57 -12.56 4.60
CA LEU A 92 6.67 -13.95 4.12
C LEU A 92 6.12 -14.07 2.71
N TYR A 93 4.95 -13.48 2.45
CA TYR A 93 4.34 -13.48 1.14
C TYR A 93 5.23 -12.78 0.10
N MET A 94 5.70 -11.57 0.42
CA MET A 94 6.47 -10.73 -0.51
C MET A 94 7.84 -11.34 -0.83
N THR A 95 8.59 -11.78 0.18
CA THR A 95 9.93 -12.35 -0.01
C THR A 95 9.90 -13.63 -0.83
N THR A 96 8.87 -14.46 -0.68
CA THR A 96 8.76 -15.73 -1.43
C THR A 96 8.22 -15.57 -2.85
N ARG A 97 7.73 -14.38 -3.23
CA ARG A 97 6.97 -14.16 -4.48
C ARG A 97 7.45 -12.99 -5.34
N GLY A 98 8.70 -12.58 -5.21
CA GLY A 98 9.33 -11.59 -6.10
C GLY A 98 9.69 -10.26 -5.45
N GLY A 99 9.57 -10.15 -4.13
CA GLY A 99 10.01 -9.01 -3.34
C GLY A 99 9.10 -7.79 -3.43
N VAL A 100 9.52 -6.73 -2.72
CA VAL A 100 8.78 -5.46 -2.57
C VAL A 100 9.14 -4.41 -3.63
N SER A 101 10.24 -4.59 -4.35
CA SER A 101 10.78 -3.58 -5.26
C SER A 101 11.70 -4.24 -6.30
N LYS A 102 12.13 -3.48 -7.32
CA LYS A 102 13.08 -3.90 -8.34
C LYS A 102 14.44 -3.24 -8.11
N ALA A 103 15.52 -3.95 -8.46
CA ALA A 103 16.87 -3.67 -7.97
C ALA A 103 17.52 -2.36 -8.47
N GLN A 104 17.02 -1.74 -9.55
CA GLN A 104 17.74 -0.66 -10.21
C GLN A 104 17.28 0.74 -9.77
N LYS A 105 17.98 1.27 -8.77
CA LYS A 105 17.84 2.65 -8.29
C LYS A 105 18.01 3.64 -9.44
N GLY A 106 17.00 4.48 -9.68
CA GLY A 106 17.03 5.54 -10.70
C GLY A 106 16.55 5.13 -12.11
N LEU A 107 16.41 3.83 -12.40
CA LEU A 107 15.74 3.35 -13.63
C LEU A 107 14.25 3.06 -13.39
N HIS A 108 13.91 2.64 -12.19
CA HIS A 108 12.54 2.35 -11.80
C HIS A 108 12.11 3.38 -10.76
N LEU A 109 11.62 4.53 -11.18
CA LEU A 109 11.16 5.59 -10.26
C LEU A 109 9.84 5.23 -9.57
N ASN A 110 9.07 4.31 -10.18
CA ASN A 110 7.87 3.73 -9.62
C ASN A 110 8.16 2.40 -8.91
N GLU A 111 9.27 2.25 -8.19
CA GLU A 111 9.68 0.94 -7.69
C GLU A 111 8.64 0.24 -6.77
N ASP A 112 7.83 1.04 -6.07
CA ASP A 112 6.81 0.56 -5.14
C ASP A 112 5.60 -0.07 -5.85
N ILE A 113 5.32 0.31 -7.10
CA ILE A 113 4.19 -0.25 -7.87
C ILE A 113 4.38 -1.73 -8.14
N TYR A 114 5.63 -2.18 -8.25
CA TYR A 114 5.96 -3.56 -8.53
C TYR A 114 5.57 -4.49 -7.39
N ALA A 115 5.57 -4.02 -6.13
CA ALA A 115 5.01 -4.79 -5.02
C ALA A 115 3.53 -5.10 -5.27
N GLY A 116 2.76 -4.08 -5.67
CA GLY A 116 1.33 -4.23 -5.96
C GLY A 116 1.06 -5.13 -7.16
N MET A 117 1.83 -4.95 -8.24
CA MET A 117 1.72 -5.79 -9.45
C MET A 117 2.09 -7.25 -9.16
N ASN A 118 3.19 -7.49 -8.42
CA ASN A 118 3.58 -8.83 -7.99
C ASN A 118 2.49 -9.47 -7.13
N ALA A 119 1.90 -8.71 -6.20
CA ALA A 119 0.82 -9.20 -5.35
C ALA A 119 -0.37 -9.68 -6.20
N PHE A 120 -0.87 -8.86 -7.13
CA PHE A 120 -1.97 -9.27 -8.01
C PHE A 120 -1.61 -10.41 -8.95
N GLY A 121 -0.45 -10.34 -9.62
CA GLY A 121 0.00 -11.37 -10.56
C GLY A 121 0.21 -12.74 -9.91
N ARG A 122 0.34 -12.79 -8.57
CA ARG A 122 0.47 -14.02 -7.78
C ARG A 122 -0.83 -14.45 -7.10
N GLY A 123 -1.95 -13.79 -7.42
CA GLY A 123 -3.28 -14.16 -6.94
C GLY A 123 -3.61 -13.66 -5.53
N SER A 124 -2.88 -12.69 -4.99
CA SER A 124 -3.24 -12.02 -3.74
C SER A 124 -4.02 -10.74 -3.98
N ARG A 125 -4.60 -10.21 -2.91
CA ARG A 125 -5.31 -8.93 -2.89
C ARG A 125 -4.67 -7.92 -1.95
N ILE A 126 -5.04 -6.66 -2.17
CA ILE A 126 -4.60 -5.51 -1.37
C ILE A 126 -5.83 -4.90 -0.71
N LYS A 127 -5.79 -4.76 0.62
CA LYS A 127 -6.88 -4.18 1.42
C LYS A 127 -6.58 -2.71 1.77
N HIS A 128 -7.63 -2.00 2.18
CA HIS A 128 -7.52 -0.66 2.77
C HIS A 128 -8.34 -0.63 4.06
N THR A 129 -7.78 -0.01 5.09
CA THR A 129 -8.34 0.06 6.44
C THR A 129 -8.40 1.51 6.90
N GLU A 130 -9.48 1.85 7.60
CA GLU A 130 -9.77 3.24 7.99
C GLU A 130 -9.39 3.54 9.45
N TYR A 131 -9.35 2.53 10.31
CA TYR A 131 -9.13 2.74 11.74
C TYR A 131 -7.67 3.09 12.08
N TYR A 132 -6.72 2.81 11.18
CA TYR A 132 -5.32 3.21 11.31
C TYR A 132 -5.01 4.38 10.39
N GLN A 133 -4.26 5.36 10.90
CA GLN A 133 -3.81 6.52 10.14
C GLN A 133 -2.34 6.78 10.41
N CYS A 134 -1.56 6.90 9.34
CA CYS A 134 -0.14 7.24 9.42
C CYS A 134 0.05 8.72 9.10
N GLY A 135 0.69 9.45 10.01
CA GLY A 135 1.12 10.82 9.76
C GLY A 135 2.42 10.84 8.97
N LYS A 136 2.48 11.63 7.90
CA LYS A 136 3.68 11.86 7.10
C LYS A 136 3.99 13.35 7.05
N GLY A 137 5.10 13.70 7.69
CA GLY A 137 5.67 15.05 7.60
C GLY A 137 6.26 15.27 6.23
N ARG A 138 5.88 16.38 5.59
CA ARG A 138 6.44 16.83 4.31
C ARG A 138 6.99 18.23 4.45
N ASP A 139 8.17 18.46 3.89
CA ASP A 139 8.57 19.81 3.49
C ASP A 139 7.86 20.13 2.17
N LEU A 140 6.96 21.11 2.19
CA LEU A 140 6.13 21.51 1.05
C LEU A 140 6.54 22.90 0.52
N GLY A 141 7.82 23.25 0.62
CA GLY A 141 8.39 24.35 -0.13
C GLY A 141 8.29 24.14 -1.66
N PHE A 142 8.29 25.23 -2.43
CA PHE A 142 8.13 25.19 -3.89
C PHE A 142 9.12 24.22 -4.59
N GLY A 143 10.40 24.24 -4.19
CA GLY A 143 11.40 23.35 -4.77
C GLY A 143 11.11 21.86 -4.50
N THR A 144 10.63 21.53 -3.30
CA THR A 144 10.27 20.16 -2.92
C THR A 144 9.03 19.69 -3.67
N ILE A 145 8.01 20.56 -3.81
CA ILE A 145 6.82 20.30 -4.63
C ILE A 145 7.20 20.07 -6.09
N LEU A 146 8.07 20.91 -6.65
CA LEU A 146 8.55 20.78 -8.03
C LEU A 146 9.24 19.43 -8.25
N ASN A 147 10.18 19.07 -7.37
CA ASN A 147 10.88 17.79 -7.44
C ASN A 147 9.92 16.59 -7.34
N PHE A 148 8.91 16.67 -6.47
CA PHE A 148 7.89 15.64 -6.36
C PHE A 148 7.10 15.50 -7.66
N GLN A 149 6.63 16.61 -8.24
CA GLN A 149 5.87 16.58 -9.49
C GLN A 149 6.73 16.08 -10.66
N THR A 150 8.01 16.45 -10.72
CA THR A 150 8.95 15.91 -11.71
C THR A 150 9.10 14.40 -11.55
N LYS A 151 9.27 13.87 -10.33
CA LYS A 151 9.35 12.42 -10.10
C LYS A 151 8.12 11.69 -10.64
N ILE A 152 6.92 12.19 -10.34
CA ILE A 152 5.67 11.60 -10.84
C ILE A 152 5.60 11.66 -12.38
N GLY A 153 5.99 12.80 -12.97
CA GLY A 153 6.01 12.98 -14.42
C GLY A 153 6.96 12.00 -15.11
N THR A 154 8.19 11.86 -14.61
CA THR A 154 9.17 10.90 -15.15
C THR A 154 8.70 9.46 -14.97
N GLY A 155 8.11 9.13 -13.81
CA GLY A 155 7.52 7.83 -13.55
C GLY A 155 6.38 7.48 -14.52
N MET A 156 5.52 8.43 -14.90
CA MET A 156 4.51 8.16 -15.94
C MET A 156 5.13 7.90 -17.31
N GLY A 157 6.25 8.56 -17.62
CA GLY A 157 7.01 8.30 -18.85
C GLY A 157 7.58 6.88 -18.93
N GLU A 158 7.85 6.21 -17.80
CA GLU A 158 8.27 4.81 -17.77
C GLU A 158 7.16 3.82 -18.19
N GLN A 159 5.91 4.26 -18.24
CA GLN A 159 4.74 3.40 -18.50
C GLN A 159 4.20 3.51 -19.94
N MET A 160 4.78 4.39 -20.78
CA MET A 160 4.49 4.52 -22.22
C MET A 160 5.35 3.58 -23.06
#